data_AF-A0A5K1GUS8-F1
#
_entry.id   AF-A0A5K1GUS8-F1
#
_cell.length_a   1.000
_cell.length_b   1.000
_cell.length_c   1.000
_cell.angle_alpha   90.00
_cell.angle_beta   90.00
_cell.angle_gamma   90.00
#
_symmetry.space_group_name_H-M   'P 1'
#
loop_
_entity.id
_entity.type
_entity.pdbx_description
1 polymer ?
#
loop_
_entity_poly.entity_id
_entity_poly.type
_entity_poly.pdbx_seq_one_letter_code
_entity_poly.pdbx_strand_id
1 'polypeptide(L)' 'ETGVIYTHHQKSVILDTDAGNGKRKVTAFVGGLDLCDGRYDTPSHSLFRTLETVHKDDYHNPTFP' A
#
# COMPACT_ATOMS: atom_id res chain seq x y z
N GLU A 1 -16.53 3.48 27.89
CA GLU A 1 -15.66 4.46 27.21
C GLU A 1 -15.89 4.33 25.72
N THR A 2 -16.18 5.42 25.03
CA THR A 2 -16.18 5.43 23.57
C THR A 2 -14.72 5.55 23.15
N GLY A 3 -14.14 4.49 22.59
CA GLY A 3 -12.75 4.50 22.10
C GLY A 3 -12.52 5.57 21.03
N VAL A 4 -11.27 5.82 20.68
CA VAL A 4 -10.90 6.74 19.60
C VAL A 4 -11.47 6.21 18.27
N ILE A 5 -12.59 6.78 17.81
CA ILE A 5 -13.31 6.39 16.59
C ILE A 5 -12.89 7.17 15.33
N TYR A 6 -11.97 8.13 15.48
CA TYR A 6 -11.42 8.91 14.38
C TYR A 6 -10.01 8.43 14.03
N THR A 7 -9.62 8.55 12.76
CA THR A 7 -8.31 8.09 12.27
C THR A 7 -7.60 9.18 11.49
N HIS A 8 -6.27 9.12 11.48
CA HIS A 8 -5.46 9.80 10.47
C HIS A 8 -5.34 8.89 9.25
N HIS A 9 -6.23 9.06 8.27
CA HIS A 9 -6.34 8.14 7.13
C HIS A 9 -5.47 8.52 5.91
N GLN A 10 -4.61 9.54 6.06
CA GLN A 10 -3.72 10.03 5.02
C GLN A 10 -2.63 8.98 4.74
N LYS A 11 -2.40 8.64 3.47
CA LYS A 11 -1.31 7.76 3.03
C LYS A 11 -0.44 8.56 2.07
N SER A 12 0.80 8.83 2.48
CA SER A 12 1.75 9.59 1.67
C SER A 12 3.17 9.04 1.80
N VAL A 13 3.92 9.08 0.70
CA VAL A 13 5.35 8.77 0.66
C VAL A 13 6.06 9.97 0.06
N ILE A 14 7.00 10.56 0.80
CA ILE A 14 7.76 11.74 0.37
C ILE A 14 9.24 11.38 0.38
N LEU A 15 9.92 11.65 -0.72
CA LEU A 15 11.31 11.28 -0.93
C LEU A 15 12.01 12.31 -1.80
N ASP A 16 13.33 12.39 -1.68
CA ASP A 16 14.15 13.09 -2.66
C ASP A 16 14.41 12.18 -3.87
N THR A 17 14.22 12.71 -5.06
CA THR A 17 14.45 12.00 -6.32
C THR A 17 15.43 12.75 -7.19
N ASP A 18 16.02 12.05 -8.16
CA ASP A 18 16.93 12.67 -9.11
C ASP A 18 16.21 13.76 -9.93
N ALA A 19 16.85 14.92 -10.02
CA ALA A 19 16.42 16.03 -10.86
C ALA A 19 17.41 16.29 -12.01
N GLY A 20 18.41 15.42 -12.19
CA GLY A 20 19.48 15.55 -13.16
C GLY A 20 20.59 16.51 -12.71
N ASN A 21 21.77 16.40 -13.33
CA ASN A 21 22.93 17.28 -13.11
C ASN A 21 23.34 17.40 -11.63
N GLY A 22 23.30 16.29 -10.88
CA GLY A 22 23.64 16.25 -9.45
C GLY A 22 22.66 16.98 -8.54
N LYS A 23 21.50 17.40 -9.06
CA LYS A 23 20.43 18.03 -8.27
C LYS A 23 19.40 17.00 -7.84
N ARG A 24 18.69 17.32 -6.76
CA ARG A 24 17.58 16.53 -6.23
C ARG A 24 16.30 17.37 -6.22
N LYS A 25 15.15 16.72 -6.32
CA LYS A 25 13.82 17.33 -6.15
C LYS A 25 13.02 16.53 -5.14
N VAL A 26 12.05 17.17 -4.49
CA VAL A 26 11.08 16.46 -3.64
C VAL A 26 10.01 15.84 -4.52
N THR A 27 9.71 14.57 -4.33
CA THR A 27 8.60 13.86 -4.98
C THR A 27 7.70 13.28 -3.90
N ALA A 28 6.39 13.46 -4.07
CA ALA A 28 5.39 12.95 -3.16
C ALA A 28 4.39 12.05 -3.90
N PHE A 29 4.07 10.91 -3.30
CA PHE A 29 2.97 10.04 -3.68
C PHE A 29 1.87 10.20 -2.63
N VAL A 30 0.64 10.43 -3.07
CA VAL A 30 -0.54 10.57 -2.21
C VAL A 30 -1.68 9.77 -2.84
N GLY A 31 -2.39 8.96 -2.06
CA GLY A 31 -3.46 8.12 -2.60
C GLY A 31 -4.17 7.25 -1.55
N GLY A 32 -4.83 6.19 -2.01
CA GLY A 32 -5.60 5.26 -1.18
C GLY A 32 -4.85 3.99 -0.76
N LEU A 33 -3.67 3.73 -1.33
CA LEU A 33 -2.86 2.55 -1.03
C LEU A 33 -1.94 2.84 0.16
N ASP A 34 -2.07 2.02 1.19
CA ASP A 34 -1.21 2.03 2.36
C ASP A 34 -0.09 1.00 2.20
N LEU A 35 1.05 1.21 2.85
CA LEU A 35 2.18 0.28 2.81
C LEU A 35 2.03 -0.79 3.89
N CYS A 36 1.06 -1.68 3.68
CA CYS A 36 0.72 -2.78 4.59
C CYS A 36 0.20 -4.01 3.82
N ASP A 37 -0.06 -5.09 4.56
CA ASP A 37 -0.47 -6.40 4.06
C ASP A 37 -1.74 -6.34 3.19
N GLY A 38 -1.83 -7.14 2.14
CA GLY A 38 -3.03 -7.26 1.30
C GLY A 38 -3.30 -6.08 0.37
N ARG A 39 -2.38 -5.13 0.22
CA ARG A 39 -2.53 -3.98 -0.69
C ARG A 39 -1.86 -4.21 -2.05
N TYR A 40 -0.98 -5.21 -2.16
CA TYR A 40 -0.40 -5.59 -3.44
C TYR A 40 -1.42 -6.40 -4.24
N ASP A 41 -1.71 -5.96 -5.47
CA ASP A 41 -2.52 -6.71 -6.43
C ASP A 41 -2.26 -6.19 -7.86
N THR A 42 -2.90 -6.82 -8.83
CA THR A 42 -2.93 -6.42 -10.25
C THR A 42 -4.38 -6.25 -10.70
N PRO A 43 -4.65 -5.60 -11.85
CA PRO A 43 -6.02 -5.51 -12.39
C PRO A 43 -6.71 -6.85 -12.66
N SER A 44 -5.96 -7.98 -12.61
CA SER A 44 -6.53 -9.32 -12.78
C SER A 44 -7.24 -9.84 -11.53
N HIS A 45 -6.96 -9.27 -10.34
CA HIS A 45 -7.60 -9.58 -9.06
C HIS A 45 -7.80 -11.08 -8.83
N SER A 46 -6.73 -11.86 -8.95
CA SER A 46 -6.86 -13.32 -8.92
C SER A 46 -7.20 -13.84 -7.52
N LEU A 47 -8.31 -14.59 -7.42
CA LEU A 47 -8.74 -15.21 -6.16
C LEU A 47 -7.86 -16.39 -5.72
N PHE A 48 -7.36 -17.19 -6.67
CA PHE A 48 -6.71 -18.47 -6.34
C PHE A 48 -5.36 -18.69 -7.05
N ARG A 49 -5.09 -18.02 -8.19
CA ARG A 49 -3.91 -18.36 -9.02
C ARG A 49 -2.60 -17.84 -8.43
N THR A 50 -2.67 -16.86 -7.54
CA THR A 50 -1.51 -16.16 -6.98
C THR A 50 -1.22 -16.53 -5.51
N LEU A 51 -2.03 -17.44 -4.93
CA LEU A 51 -1.89 -17.87 -3.53
C LEU A 51 -0.57 -18.57 -3.23
N GLU A 52 0.04 -19.24 -4.22
CA GLU A 52 1.35 -19.89 -4.05
C GLU A 52 2.51 -19.04 -4.60
N THR A 53 2.24 -17.79 -5.01
CA THR A 53 3.24 -16.87 -5.56
C THR A 53 3.25 -15.55 -4.80
N VAL A 54 2.76 -14.46 -5.40
CA VAL A 54 2.84 -13.11 -4.85
C VAL A 54 2.00 -12.89 -3.60
N HIS A 55 0.94 -13.69 -3.39
CA HIS A 55 0.08 -13.60 -2.20
C HIS A 55 0.35 -14.71 -1.18
N LYS A 56 1.43 -15.50 -1.33
CA LYS A 56 1.73 -16.62 -0.42
C LYS A 56 1.93 -16.19 1.03
N ASP A 57 2.72 -15.14 1.20
CA ASP A 57 3.01 -14.55 2.50
C ASP A 57 2.26 -13.22 2.71
N ASP A 58 1.27 -12.94 1.83
CA ASP A 58 0.45 -11.72 1.82
C ASP A 58 -1.03 -12.02 1.55
N TYR A 59 -1.51 -13.18 2.03
CA TYR A 59 -2.92 -13.53 1.92
C TYR A 59 -3.75 -12.66 2.87
N HIS A 60 -4.69 -11.89 2.31
CA HIS A 60 -5.53 -10.98 3.09
C HIS A 60 -7.02 -11.19 2.78
N ASN A 61 -7.75 -11.78 3.72
CA ASN A 61 -9.21 -11.96 3.65
C ASN A 61 -9.85 -11.72 5.01
N PRO A 62 -10.19 -10.46 5.35
CA PRO A 62 -10.76 -10.12 6.65
C PRO A 62 -12.25 -10.46 6.77
N THR A 63 -12.86 -11.08 5.75
CA THR A 63 -14.31 -11.36 5.72
C THR A 63 -14.65 -12.68 6.42
N PHE A 64 -13.74 -13.66 6.40
CA PHE A 64 -13.95 -14.98 6.99
C PHE A 64 -12.86 -15.27 8.05
N PRO A 65 -13.23 -15.92 9.17
CA PRO A 65 -12.29 -16.28 10.24
C PRO A 65 -11.35 -17.43 9.84
#